data_AF-A0A950I6D7-F1
#
_entry.id   AF-A0A950I6D7-F1
#
_cell.length_a   1.000
_cell.length_b   1.000
_cell.length_c   1.000
_cell.angle_alpha   90.00
_cell.angle_beta   90.00
_cell.angle_gamma   90.00
#
_symmetry.space_group_name_H-M   'P 1'
#
loop_
_entity.id
_entity.type
_entity.pdbx_description
1 polymer ?
#
loop_
_entity_poly.entity_id
_entity_poly.type
_entity_poly.pdbx_seq_one_letter_code
_entity_poly.pdbx_strand_id
1 'polypeptide(L)'
;MLRAFVLLLSIVLMGAGVCLSVSSGHVIWPLLIWGAILFLATLFERWRYGANAKREGEGWLVTDERFIDPESGKLMQVYYQASTGERRYEPVE
;
A
#
# COMPACT_ATOMS: atom_id res chain seq x y z
N MET A 1 -2.08 -10.47 7.38
CA MET A 1 -0.93 -11.38 7.66
C MET A 1 0.05 -11.48 6.49
N LEU A 2 -0.42 -11.40 5.23
CA LEU A 2 0.44 -11.41 4.04
C LEU A 2 1.58 -10.36 4.08
N ARG A 3 1.28 -9.11 4.44
CA ARG A 3 2.31 -8.05 4.51
C ARG A 3 3.48 -8.36 5.45
N ALA A 4 3.17 -8.86 6.65
CA ALA A 4 4.20 -9.24 7.62
C ALA A 4 5.06 -10.40 7.10
N PHE A 5 4.42 -11.37 6.42
CA PHE A 5 5.12 -12.46 5.76
C PHE A 5 6.05 -11.97 4.64
N VAL A 6 5.59 -11.08 3.77
CA VAL A 6 6.40 -10.52 2.67
C VAL A 6 7.57 -9.70 3.21
N LEU A 7 7.38 -8.92 4.29
CA LEU A 7 8.47 -8.20 4.95
C LEU A 7 9.50 -9.14 5.59
N LEU A 8 9.05 -10.20 6.25
CA LEU A 8 9.97 -11.18 6.82
C LEU A 8 10.77 -11.88 5.72
N LEU A 9 10.10 -12.33 4.65
CA LEU A 9 10.73 -12.97 3.51
C LEU A 9 11.76 -12.04 2.84
N SER A 10 11.43 -10.77 2.64
CA SER A 10 12.38 -9.82 2.01
C SER A 10 13.62 -9.61 2.87
N ILE A 11 13.47 -9.49 4.19
CA ILE A 11 14.60 -9.41 5.14
C ILE A 11 15.46 -10.68 5.08
N VAL A 12 14.84 -11.86 5.05
CA VAL A 12 15.56 -13.14 4.94
C VAL A 12 16.33 -13.23 3.62
N LEU A 13 15.72 -12.85 2.49
CA LEU A 13 16.37 -12.86 1.18
C LEU A 13 17.56 -11.90 1.13
N MET A 14 17.42 -10.69 1.68
CA MET A 14 18.53 -9.73 1.77
C MET A 14 19.64 -10.25 2.68
N GLY A 15 19.30 -10.79 3.85
CA GLY A 15 20.27 -11.37 4.79
C GLY A 15 21.04 -12.55 4.19
N ALA A 16 20.33 -13.45 3.51
CA ALA A 16 20.94 -14.56 2.78
C ALA A 16 21.85 -14.06 1.65
N GLY A 17 21.40 -13.06 0.88
CA GLY A 17 22.19 -12.42 -0.16
C GLY A 17 23.49 -11.81 0.36
N VAL A 18 23.45 -11.09 1.48
CA VAL A 18 24.64 -10.53 2.14
C VAL A 18 25.57 -11.64 2.64
N CYS A 19 25.02 -12.63 3.35
CA CYS A 19 25.81 -13.74 3.92
C CYS A 19 26.55 -14.53 2.84
N LEU A 20 25.85 -14.88 1.76
CA LEU A 20 26.46 -15.56 0.61
C LEU A 20 27.48 -14.66 -0.10
N SER A 21 27.24 -13.35 -0.18
CA SER A 21 28.17 -12.42 -0.83
C SER A 21 29.50 -12.32 -0.06
N VAL A 22 29.43 -12.25 1.27
CA VAL A 22 30.60 -12.24 2.15
C VAL A 22 31.35 -13.57 2.08
N SER A 23 30.61 -14.68 2.08
CA SER A 23 31.21 -16.03 2.10
C SER A 23 31.86 -16.42 0.77
N SER A 24 31.32 -15.94 -0.35
CA SER A 24 31.82 -16.28 -1.69
C SER A 24 32.79 -15.25 -2.28
N GLY A 25 32.92 -14.08 -1.66
CA GLY A 25 33.71 -12.95 -2.20
C GLY A 25 33.09 -12.28 -3.44
N HIS A 26 31.92 -12.76 -3.89
CA HIS A 26 31.19 -12.22 -5.04
C HIS A 26 29.82 -11.71 -4.62
N VAL A 27 29.44 -10.52 -5.10
CA VAL A 27 28.13 -9.95 -4.77
C VAL A 27 27.02 -10.72 -5.46
N ILE A 28 26.09 -11.26 -4.68
CA ILE A 28 24.90 -11.98 -5.17
C ILE A 28 23.77 -10.98 -5.42
N TRP A 29 23.93 -10.21 -6.50
CA TRP A 29 22.99 -9.16 -6.92
C TRP A 29 21.52 -9.60 -6.98
N PRO A 30 21.16 -10.78 -7.50
CA PRO A 30 19.75 -11.15 -7.63
C PRO A 30 19.01 -11.18 -6.30
N LEU A 31 19.62 -11.73 -5.23
CA LEU A 31 19.00 -11.81 -3.91
C LEU A 31 18.81 -10.42 -3.28
N LEU A 32 19.80 -9.55 -3.43
CA LEU A 32 19.75 -8.18 -2.91
C LEU A 32 18.71 -7.34 -3.64
N ILE A 33 18.66 -7.43 -4.98
CA ILE A 33 17.71 -6.68 -5.81
C ILE A 33 16.28 -7.13 -5.51
N TRP A 34 16.00 -8.43 -5.53
CA TRP A 34 14.65 -8.93 -5.27
C TRP A 34 14.20 -8.68 -3.83
N GLY A 35 15.10 -8.86 -2.86
CA GLY A 35 14.83 -8.51 -1.47
C GLY A 35 14.50 -7.02 -1.30
N ALA A 36 15.28 -6.14 -1.92
CA ALA A 36 15.05 -4.70 -1.88
C ALA A 36 13.73 -4.30 -2.57
N ILE A 37 13.42 -4.86 -3.74
CA ILE A 37 12.15 -4.59 -4.45
C ILE A 37 10.96 -4.97 -3.56
N LEU A 38 10.97 -6.18 -3.00
CA LEU A 38 9.86 -6.65 -2.15
C LEU A 38 9.71 -5.79 -0.89
N PHE A 39 10.83 -5.44 -0.26
CA PHE A 39 10.84 -4.57 0.92
C PHE A 39 10.27 -3.18 0.60
N LEU A 40 10.78 -2.53 -0.45
CA LEU A 40 10.36 -1.20 -0.86
C LEU A 40 8.90 -1.17 -1.33
N ALA A 41 8.47 -2.15 -2.13
CA ALA A 41 7.09 -2.25 -2.59
C ALA A 41 6.11 -2.38 -1.40
N THR A 42 6.45 -3.20 -0.41
CA THR A 42 5.60 -3.40 0.78
C THR A 42 5.58 -2.16 1.68
N LEU A 43 6.71 -1.44 1.78
CA LEU A 43 6.77 -0.18 2.53
C LEU A 43 5.99 0.93 1.82
N PHE A 44 6.08 0.98 0.49
CA PHE A 44 5.31 1.90 -0.34
C PHE A 44 3.81 1.62 -0.23
N GLU A 45 3.40 0.36 -0.24
CA GLU A 45 2.01 -0.04 0.00
C GLU A 45 1.53 0.48 1.37
N ARG A 46 2.31 0.27 2.44
CA ARG A 46 1.97 0.78 3.77
C ARG A 46 1.79 2.31 3.77
N TRP A 47 2.68 3.03 3.09
CA TRP A 47 2.59 4.48 3.01
C TRP A 47 1.35 4.92 2.21
N ARG A 48 1.11 4.33 1.04
CA ARG A 48 0.00 4.67 0.14
C ARG A 48 -1.37 4.37 0.75
N TYR A 49 -1.55 3.19 1.34
CA TYR A 49 -2.82 2.78 1.95
C TYR A 49 -3.00 3.37 3.35
N GLY A 50 -1.92 3.53 4.13
CA GLY A 50 -1.98 4.18 5.45
C GLY A 50 -2.25 5.68 5.37
N ALA A 51 -1.77 6.36 4.33
CA ALA A 51 -2.07 7.78 4.07
C ALA A 51 -3.54 7.98 3.67
N ASN A 52 -4.13 7.07 2.90
CA ASN A 52 -5.55 7.13 2.56
C ASN A 52 -6.46 6.80 3.73
N ALA A 53 -6.10 5.80 4.55
CA ALA A 53 -6.89 5.43 5.73
C ALA A 53 -6.89 6.51 6.84
N LYS A 54 -5.93 7.45 6.80
CA LYS A 54 -5.81 8.52 7.80
C LYS A 54 -6.38 9.87 7.30
N ARG A 55 -6.75 9.98 6.02
CA ARG A 55 -7.00 11.30 5.40
C ARG A 55 -8.36 11.90 5.68
N GLU A 56 -9.35 11.14 6.14
CA GLU A 56 -10.65 11.71 6.46
C GLU A 56 -11.11 11.29 7.85
N GLY A 57 -11.42 12.31 8.65
CA GLY A 57 -11.83 12.16 10.03
C GLY A 57 -13.07 11.28 10.17
N GLU A 58 -13.24 10.77 11.40
CA GLU A 58 -14.51 10.20 11.88
C GLU A 58 -14.99 8.92 11.17
N GLY A 59 -14.07 8.11 10.65
CA GLY A 59 -14.39 6.75 10.21
C GLY A 59 -15.04 6.66 8.83
N TRP A 60 -14.95 7.74 8.04
CA TRP A 60 -15.27 7.73 6.61
C TRP A 60 -14.06 7.18 5.83
N LEU A 61 -14.32 6.17 5.01
CA LEU A 61 -13.34 5.46 4.19
C LEU A 61 -13.58 5.79 2.73
N VAL A 62 -12.56 6.33 2.05
CA VAL A 62 -12.59 6.50 0.59
C VAL A 62 -12.75 5.15 -0.09
N THR A 63 -13.70 5.04 -1.01
CA THR A 63 -13.82 3.87 -1.89
C THR A 63 -13.21 4.15 -3.26
N ASP A 64 -12.97 3.12 -4.06
CA ASP A 64 -12.50 3.30 -5.45
C ASP A 64 -13.63 3.70 -6.41
N GLU A 65 -14.84 3.92 -5.89
CA GLU A 65 -16.01 4.27 -6.70
C GLU A 65 -16.06 5.78 -6.96
N ARG A 66 -16.21 6.12 -8.25
CA ARG A 66 -16.44 7.48 -8.73
C ARG A 66 -17.54 7.49 -9.77
N PHE A 67 -18.35 8.54 -9.77
CA PHE A 67 -19.41 8.73 -10.76
C PHE A 67 -19.58 10.20 -11.09
N ILE A 68 -20.14 10.49 -12.27
CA ILE A 68 -20.55 11.85 -12.63
C ILE A 68 -21.97 12.03 -12.12
N ASP A 69 -22.17 13.00 -11.24
CA ASP A 69 -23.52 13.35 -10.79
C ASP A 69 -24.32 13.93 -11.97
N PRO A 70 -25.46 13.32 -12.35
CA PRO A 70 -26.26 13.80 -13.47
C PRO A 70 -26.89 15.19 -13.22
N GLU A 71 -27.04 15.61 -11.96
CA GLU A 71 -27.63 16.92 -11.64
C GLU A 71 -26.60 18.05 -11.75
N SER A 72 -25.41 17.87 -11.17
CA SER A 72 -24.37 18.91 -11.16
C SER A 72 -23.31 18.76 -12.26
N GLY A 73 -23.23 17.59 -12.91
CA GLY A 73 -22.17 17.26 -13.87
C GLY A 73 -20.79 17.08 -13.25
N LYS A 74 -20.67 17.07 -11.91
CA LYS A 74 -19.39 16.96 -11.20
C LYS A 74 -18.97 15.52 -11.01
N LEU A 75 -17.66 15.28 -11.04
CA LEU A 75 -17.09 13.99 -10.64
C LEU A 75 -17.17 13.86 -9.12
N MET A 76 -17.89 12.86 -8.64
CA MET A 76 -18.10 12.59 -7.23
C MET A 76 -17.22 11.42 -6.77
N GLN A 77 -16.58 11.58 -5.62
CA GLN A 77 -15.89 10.53 -4.88
C GLN A 77 -16.85 9.94 -3.84
N VAL A 78 -16.91 8.60 -3.78
CA VAL A 78 -17.73 7.92 -2.79
C VAL A 78 -16.91 7.61 -1.54
N TYR A 79 -17.52 7.85 -0.38
CA TYR A 79 -17.01 7.53 0.95
C TYR A 79 -17.99 6.59 1.65
N TYR A 80 -17.46 5.72 2.50
CA TYR A 80 -18.22 4.70 3.22
C TYR A 80 -17.91 4.76 4.72
N GLN A 81 -18.93 4.77 5.58
CA GLN A 81 -18.75 4.69 7.02
C GLN A 81 -18.99 3.27 7.53
N ALA A 82 -17.96 2.63 8.07
CA ALA A 82 -18.03 1.22 8.47
C ALA A 82 -18.91 0.95 9.70
N SER A 83 -19.11 1.94 10.57
CA SER A 83 -19.89 1.79 11.80
C SER A 83 -21.41 1.84 11.57
N THR A 84 -21.86 2.63 10.59
CA THR A 84 -23.28 2.88 10.30
C THR A 84 -23.73 2.25 8.98
N GLY A 85 -22.79 1.99 8.06
CA GLY A 85 -23.07 1.57 6.69
C GLY A 85 -23.43 2.72 5.76
N GLU A 86 -23.34 3.98 6.21
CA GLU A 86 -23.69 5.14 5.41
C GLU A 86 -22.71 5.39 4.25
N ARG A 87 -23.22 6.00 3.18
CA ARG A 87 -22.44 6.42 2.02
C ARG A 87 -22.55 7.92 1.87
N ARG A 88 -21.41 8.58 1.66
CA ARG A 88 -21.33 10.01 1.39
C ARG A 88 -20.70 10.24 0.02
N TYR A 89 -21.18 11.26 -0.67
CA TYR A 89 -20.69 11.67 -1.99
C TYR A 89 -20.16 13.09 -1.88
N GLU A 90 -18.87 13.28 -2.15
CA GLU A 90 -18.28 14.62 -2.17
C GLU A 90 -17.62 14.85 -3.54
N PRO A 91 -17.70 16.07 -4.09
CA PRO A 91 -17.08 16.38 -5.37
C PRO A 91 -15.55 16.24 -5.28
N VAL A 92 -14.94 15.70 -6.33
CA VAL A 92 -13.48 15.70 -6.52
C VAL A 92 -13.08 17.10 -6.95
N GLU A 93 -12.30 17.81 -6.12
CA GLU A 93 -11.64 19.08 -6.51
C GLU A 93 -10.55 18.87 -7.57
#